data_AF-A0A1Y2D7Y3-F1
#
_entry.id   AF-A0A1Y2D7Y3-F1
#
_cell.length_a   1.000
_cell.length_b   1.000
_cell.length_c   1.000
_cell.angle_alpha   90.00
_cell.angle_beta   90.00
_cell.angle_gamma   90.00
#
_symmetry.space_group_name_H-M   'P 1'
#
loop_
_entity.id
_entity.type
_entity.pdbx_description
1 polymer ?
#
loop_
_entity_poly.entity_id
_entity_poly.type
_entity_poly.pdbx_seq_one_letter_code
_entity_poly.pdbx_strand_id
1 'polypeptide(L)'
;MSLEQLHTTNTNNGKNFNSYDVVNVANKSNLSYNIESNSVESFKRNIKNKEIERSLYQDKKFDITFSTFEASDASIVYFSNQQITFIFPDGKIDTRNYIEDSTGKITVETKNGNAIEIERDSDSLNIYHQQYKPSKNKFVLNGRIYRVTQEDRNKCYVDDFEHSQIIFIFDHKNWEVKKEDVKTAFVRGSFTSWKDETKFLMSYSKNLELHYVSINSEDIKNCIGNSGHPEYKFYINNEYMGTEKASFVPEGYIFHTCDANLIVIFSNEDINEIIRESNIAGTIKHLSDFDLTTTEGKEEISNFRLVPGTKKLFRSFHPYYPTGQRNINYDTEKTRIALVQELATAEGIKSDINLTEDCSKYIGEEFKWYDGTTSKITIPKYYQDIMKAGSICHVQSTSGVIPSYHYVYNKPRDPLFYEWVQMIVNFIISDAHEAPFQIHCAIGTDRTGVFSALLGALCGATWEEVSNDYQKTNRMCIKEYRSKALLAQFFQRLLNINDITKVDHLQELLWNHFTTIATLNGKFVFTKEKLEVLKNKLN
;
A
#
# COMPACT_ATOMS: atom_id res chain seq x y z
N MET A 1 0.76 -30.97 -16.79
CA MET A 1 0.41 -32.39 -16.59
C MET A 1 0.32 -32.64 -15.11
N SER A 2 -0.82 -33.19 -14.68
CA SER A 2 -1.24 -33.43 -13.31
C SER A 2 -0.33 -34.41 -12.57
N LEU A 3 -0.13 -34.13 -11.29
CA LEU A 3 0.17 -35.14 -10.29
C LEU A 3 -1.07 -36.02 -10.07
N GLU A 4 -0.89 -37.33 -10.03
CA GLU A 4 -1.63 -38.21 -9.12
C GLU A 4 -0.74 -39.38 -8.65
N GLN A 5 -0.68 -39.52 -7.33
CA GLN A 5 -0.54 -40.73 -6.50
C GLN A 5 0.59 -41.75 -6.76
N LEU A 6 1.42 -41.98 -5.72
CA LEU A 6 1.41 -43.25 -4.98
C LEU A 6 2.34 -43.22 -3.75
N HIS A 7 1.80 -43.68 -2.62
CA HIS A 7 2.53 -44.09 -1.42
C HIS A 7 3.40 -45.33 -1.68
N THR A 8 4.62 -45.39 -1.11
CA THR A 8 5.00 -46.28 0.03
C THR A 8 6.51 -46.56 0.11
N THR A 9 6.97 -46.60 1.37
CA THR A 9 8.02 -47.46 1.95
C THR A 9 9.49 -47.34 1.51
N ASN A 10 10.19 -46.52 2.29
CA ASN A 10 11.47 -46.75 2.97
C ASN A 10 12.23 -48.09 2.75
N THR A 11 13.50 -48.03 2.35
CA THR A 11 14.67 -48.41 3.18
C THR A 11 16.02 -48.08 2.49
N ASN A 12 16.80 -47.20 3.14
CA ASN A 12 18.28 -47.05 3.23
C ASN A 12 19.19 -47.48 2.06
N ASN A 13 20.17 -46.69 1.59
CA ASN A 13 21.08 -45.81 2.33
C ASN A 13 21.71 -44.72 1.44
N GLY A 14 21.77 -43.49 1.95
CA GLY A 14 22.49 -42.35 1.35
C GLY A 14 22.49 -41.11 2.25
N LYS A 15 23.22 -41.18 3.38
CA LYS A 15 23.58 -40.11 4.34
C LYS A 15 22.44 -39.37 5.07
N ASN A 16 22.16 -39.85 6.29
CA ASN A 16 21.68 -39.07 7.44
C ASN A 16 22.32 -39.64 8.71
N PHE A 17 22.92 -38.79 9.54
CA PHE A 17 23.43 -39.21 10.85
C PHE A 17 22.27 -39.39 11.83
N ASN A 18 22.32 -40.48 12.59
CA ASN A 18 21.22 -41.06 13.36
C ASN A 18 21.00 -40.33 14.70
N SER A 19 19.74 -40.04 14.96
CA SER A 19 19.10 -39.53 16.18
C SER A 19 19.23 -40.41 17.45
N TYR A 20 20.01 -41.48 17.41
CA TYR A 20 20.03 -42.47 18.50
C TYR A 20 21.00 -42.15 19.65
N ASP A 21 22.01 -41.30 19.43
CA ASP A 21 23.00 -40.99 20.47
C ASP A 21 22.62 -39.78 21.34
N VAL A 22 21.59 -39.01 20.96
CA VAL A 22 21.14 -37.80 21.68
C VAL A 22 19.91 -38.06 22.57
N VAL A 23 19.08 -39.04 22.24
CA VAL A 23 17.99 -39.51 23.13
C VAL A 23 18.54 -40.19 24.39
N ASN A 24 19.77 -40.71 24.35
CA ASN A 24 20.38 -41.39 25.49
C ASN A 24 20.81 -40.48 26.66
N VAL A 25 20.76 -39.14 26.52
CA VAL A 25 20.85 -38.22 27.67
C VAL A 25 19.46 -37.90 28.24
N ALA A 26 18.45 -37.75 27.38
CA ALA A 26 17.06 -37.52 27.83
C ALA A 26 16.50 -38.72 28.63
N ASN A 27 16.82 -39.96 28.22
CA ASN A 27 16.45 -41.17 28.97
C ASN A 27 17.26 -41.39 30.25
N LYS A 28 18.41 -40.73 30.44
CA LYS A 28 19.26 -40.92 31.63
C LYS A 28 18.86 -40.06 32.85
N SER A 29 17.84 -39.21 32.72
CA SER A 29 17.39 -38.34 33.82
C SER A 29 15.91 -38.45 34.17
N ASN A 30 15.09 -39.35 33.59
CA ASN A 30 13.67 -39.57 33.95
C ASN A 30 12.87 -38.27 34.25
N LEU A 31 12.87 -37.27 33.36
CA LEU A 31 12.09 -36.05 33.50
C LEU A 31 10.98 -36.03 32.45
N SER A 32 9.74 -35.82 32.88
CA SER A 32 8.57 -35.60 32.04
C SER A 32 8.25 -34.11 31.99
N TYR A 33 7.94 -33.58 30.80
CA TYR A 33 7.45 -32.22 30.62
C TYR A 33 6.19 -32.24 29.76
N ASN A 34 5.21 -31.40 30.11
CA ASN A 34 4.10 -31.01 29.24
C ASN A 34 4.16 -29.49 29.07
N ILE A 35 4.21 -29.01 27.82
CA ILE A 35 4.16 -27.59 27.48
C ILE A 35 3.20 -27.44 26.29
N GLU A 36 2.09 -26.75 26.50
CA GLU A 36 1.20 -26.32 25.41
C GLU A 36 1.58 -24.89 25.00
N SER A 37 2.42 -24.74 23.96
CA SER A 37 2.70 -23.43 23.34
C SER A 37 3.40 -23.57 21.98
N ASN A 38 2.98 -22.74 21.01
CA ASN A 38 3.49 -22.71 19.63
C ASN A 38 4.86 -22.02 19.47
N SER A 39 5.48 -21.48 20.53
CA SER A 39 6.76 -20.74 20.46
C SER A 39 8.03 -21.61 20.59
N VAL A 40 7.86 -22.93 20.75
CA VAL A 40 8.93 -23.87 21.11
C VAL A 40 9.94 -24.15 19.98
N GLU A 41 9.54 -24.05 18.71
CA GLU A 41 10.42 -24.36 17.55
C GLU A 41 11.55 -23.33 17.34
N SER A 42 11.28 -22.05 17.63
CA SER A 42 12.29 -20.98 17.54
C SER A 42 13.25 -21.01 18.73
N PHE A 43 12.75 -21.39 19.91
CA PHE A 43 13.54 -21.53 21.14
C PHE A 43 14.58 -22.68 21.04
N LYS A 44 14.23 -23.78 20.36
CA LYS A 44 15.09 -24.96 20.15
C LYS A 44 16.29 -24.72 19.21
N ARG A 45 16.27 -23.67 18.39
CA ARG A 45 17.32 -23.40 17.36
C ARG A 45 18.53 -22.63 17.88
N ASN A 46 18.40 -21.84 18.94
CA ASN A 46 19.40 -20.82 19.32
C ASN A 46 20.45 -21.24 20.37
N ILE A 47 20.28 -22.35 21.09
CA ILE A 47 21.22 -22.82 22.12
C ILE A 47 22.30 -23.74 21.52
N LYS A 48 23.02 -23.28 20.49
CA LYS A 48 23.98 -24.12 19.74
C LYS A 48 25.45 -23.66 19.80
N ASN A 49 25.88 -22.88 20.80
CA ASN A 49 27.31 -22.56 20.95
C ASN A 49 27.67 -22.15 22.39
N LYS A 50 28.25 -23.07 23.17
CA LYS A 50 29.36 -22.86 24.14
C LYS A 50 29.55 -24.08 25.04
N GLU A 51 30.77 -24.62 25.05
CA GLU A 51 31.21 -25.76 25.86
C GLU A 51 31.50 -25.33 27.30
N ILE A 52 31.02 -26.11 28.30
CA ILE A 52 31.54 -26.11 29.67
C ILE A 52 31.56 -27.57 30.16
N GLU A 53 32.70 -27.99 30.72
CA GLU A 53 32.99 -29.32 31.26
C GLU A 53 32.17 -29.66 32.53
N ARG A 54 31.93 -30.96 32.75
CA ARG A 54 31.18 -31.53 33.87
C ARG A 54 32.07 -31.92 35.05
N SER A 55 31.60 -31.69 36.28
CA SER A 55 31.81 -32.62 37.39
C SER A 55 30.65 -32.65 38.40
N LEU A 56 30.09 -33.86 38.57
CA LEU A 56 29.53 -34.48 39.78
C LEU A 56 28.59 -33.67 40.71
N TYR A 57 27.27 -33.87 40.60
CA TYR A 57 26.32 -33.73 41.73
C TYR A 57 25.13 -34.69 41.63
N GLN A 58 24.60 -35.10 42.78
CA GLN A 58 23.41 -35.94 42.94
C GLN A 58 22.14 -35.10 42.81
N ASP A 59 21.26 -35.44 41.85
CA ASP A 59 20.06 -34.64 41.55
C ASP A 59 18.84 -35.03 42.40
N LYS A 60 18.19 -34.05 43.04
CA LYS A 60 16.78 -34.12 43.45
C LYS A 60 15.90 -33.63 42.30
N LYS A 61 14.79 -34.33 42.02
CA LYS A 61 13.80 -33.92 41.01
C LYS A 61 12.68 -33.09 41.61
N PHE A 62 12.25 -32.08 40.89
CA PHE A 62 11.04 -31.31 41.17
C PHE A 62 10.22 -31.20 39.88
N ASP A 63 8.90 -31.37 40.01
CA ASP A 63 7.96 -31.05 38.93
C ASP A 63 7.76 -29.52 38.91
N ILE A 64 8.03 -28.90 37.77
CA ILE A 64 7.85 -27.46 37.57
C ILE A 64 6.60 -27.27 36.70
N THR A 65 5.52 -26.80 37.32
CA THR A 65 4.28 -26.45 36.62
C THR A 65 4.32 -24.97 36.24
N PHE A 66 4.41 -24.66 34.95
CA PHE A 66 4.28 -23.28 34.48
C PHE A 66 2.79 -22.93 34.35
N SER A 67 2.26 -22.14 35.29
CA SER A 67 1.00 -21.44 35.04
C SER A 67 1.26 -20.37 33.96
N THR A 68 0.34 -20.23 33.02
CA THR A 68 0.46 -19.40 31.80
C THR A 68 1.09 -18.03 32.08
N PHE A 69 2.38 -17.91 31.79
CA PHE A 69 3.15 -16.68 31.89
C PHE A 69 3.03 -15.93 30.55
N GLU A 70 2.38 -14.77 30.54
CA GLU A 70 2.65 -13.76 29.53
C GLU A 70 4.14 -13.38 29.67
N ALA A 71 4.91 -13.69 28.64
CA ALA A 71 6.38 -13.66 28.59
C ALA A 71 6.99 -12.45 29.34
N SER A 72 7.47 -12.71 30.55
CA SER A 72 8.45 -11.85 31.22
C SER A 72 9.86 -12.35 30.89
N ASP A 73 10.86 -11.48 31.07
CA ASP A 73 12.16 -11.51 30.41
C ASP A 73 13.02 -12.78 30.56
N ALA A 74 12.65 -13.81 31.32
CA ALA A 74 13.35 -15.10 31.31
C ALA A 74 12.48 -16.28 31.74
N SER A 75 12.74 -17.47 31.18
CA SER A 75 12.30 -18.76 31.71
C SER A 75 13.35 -19.31 32.68
N ILE A 76 12.96 -19.73 33.88
CA ILE A 76 13.84 -20.45 34.82
C ILE A 76 13.91 -21.91 34.36
N VAL A 77 15.12 -22.44 34.19
CA VAL A 77 15.31 -23.76 33.53
C VAL A 77 16.04 -24.79 34.39
N TYR A 78 16.82 -24.37 35.40
CA TYR A 78 17.59 -25.33 36.20
C TYR A 78 17.91 -24.83 37.61
N PHE A 79 17.81 -25.74 38.60
CA PHE A 79 18.30 -25.59 39.97
C PHE A 79 19.44 -26.59 40.21
N SER A 80 20.60 -26.12 40.63
CA SER A 80 21.66 -26.94 41.24
C SER A 80 21.92 -26.50 42.68
N ASN A 81 22.86 -27.17 43.37
CA ASN A 81 23.25 -26.87 44.75
C ASN A 81 23.85 -25.45 44.89
N GLN A 82 22.99 -24.43 44.91
CA GLN A 82 23.24 -22.97 45.04
C GLN A 82 23.21 -22.13 43.75
N GLN A 83 22.81 -22.68 42.60
CA GLN A 83 22.66 -21.87 41.38
C GLN A 83 21.29 -22.03 40.72
N ILE A 84 20.82 -20.93 40.14
CA ILE A 84 19.64 -20.86 39.29
C ILE A 84 20.03 -20.35 37.91
N THR A 85 19.54 -21.00 36.86
CA THR A 85 19.81 -20.60 35.47
C THR A 85 18.56 -20.05 34.80
N PHE A 86 18.66 -18.80 34.33
CA PHE A 86 17.67 -18.09 33.54
C PHE A 86 17.99 -18.22 32.05
N ILE A 87 16.99 -18.56 31.24
CA ILE A 87 17.07 -18.52 29.78
C ILE A 87 16.11 -17.44 29.27
N PHE A 88 16.66 -16.42 28.64
CA PHE A 88 15.92 -15.26 28.13
C PHE A 88 15.32 -15.58 26.73
N PRO A 89 14.24 -14.89 26.29
CA PRO A 89 13.65 -15.10 24.97
C PRO A 89 14.61 -14.91 23.78
N ASP A 90 15.68 -14.13 23.97
CA ASP A 90 16.76 -13.91 23.00
C ASP A 90 17.80 -15.06 22.98
N GLY A 91 17.64 -16.09 23.80
CA GLY A 91 18.54 -17.22 23.95
C GLY A 91 19.72 -16.98 24.90
N LYS A 92 19.80 -15.82 25.55
CA LYS A 92 20.83 -15.56 26.57
C LYS A 92 20.61 -16.45 27.78
N ILE A 93 21.71 -16.97 28.34
CA ILE A 93 21.72 -17.78 29.56
C ILE A 93 22.42 -16.98 30.65
N ASP A 94 21.77 -16.82 31.80
CA ASP A 94 22.35 -16.16 32.99
C ASP A 94 22.21 -17.09 34.19
N THR A 95 23.32 -17.63 34.66
CA THR A 95 23.37 -18.46 35.86
C THR A 95 23.77 -17.58 37.04
N ARG A 96 23.00 -17.66 38.13
CA ARG A 96 23.22 -16.85 39.33
C ARG A 96 23.24 -17.72 40.56
N ASN A 97 24.04 -17.32 41.54
CA ASN A 97 23.96 -17.91 42.86
C ASN A 97 22.67 -17.44 43.54
N TYR A 98 22.07 -18.31 44.34
CA TYR A 98 20.94 -17.95 45.18
C TYR A 98 21.28 -18.18 46.65
N ILE A 99 20.60 -17.45 47.53
CA ILE A 99 20.67 -17.63 48.97
C ILE A 99 19.32 -18.21 49.42
N GLU A 100 19.35 -19.40 50.02
CA GLU A 100 18.17 -19.98 50.68
C GLU A 100 18.25 -19.69 52.17
N ASP A 101 17.22 -19.04 52.71
CA ASP A 101 17.15 -18.78 54.13
C ASP A 101 16.64 -20.00 54.90
N SER A 102 16.61 -19.90 56.24
CA SER A 102 16.16 -20.98 57.12
C SER A 102 14.68 -21.36 56.95
N THR A 103 13.90 -20.59 56.20
CA THR A 103 12.47 -20.86 55.91
C THR A 103 12.29 -21.58 54.56
N GLY A 104 13.37 -21.79 53.81
CA GLY A 104 13.31 -22.37 52.46
C GLY A 104 12.99 -21.33 51.38
N LYS A 105 13.03 -20.03 51.72
CA LYS A 105 12.85 -18.94 50.77
C LYS A 105 14.15 -18.70 50.03
N ILE A 106 14.08 -18.76 48.70
CA ILE A 106 15.22 -18.59 47.81
C ILE A 106 15.25 -17.15 47.32
N THR A 107 16.38 -16.48 47.51
CA THR A 107 16.62 -15.11 47.06
C THR A 107 17.72 -15.09 45.99
N VAL A 108 17.43 -14.50 44.84
CA VAL A 108 18.38 -14.37 43.73
C VAL A 108 18.67 -12.90 43.51
N GLU A 109 19.92 -12.50 43.67
CA GLU A 109 20.34 -11.12 43.36
C GLU A 109 20.28 -10.89 41.85
N THR A 110 19.76 -9.72 41.46
CA THR A 110 19.79 -9.26 40.07
C THR A 110 20.91 -8.26 39.84
N LYS A 111 21.39 -8.21 38.60
CA LYS A 111 22.45 -7.27 38.17
C LYS A 111 22.12 -5.79 38.45
N ASN A 112 20.85 -5.49 38.74
CA ASN A 112 20.36 -4.14 39.03
C ASN A 112 20.17 -3.89 40.54
N GLY A 113 20.62 -4.81 41.41
CA GLY A 113 20.48 -4.70 42.87
C GLY A 113 19.10 -5.07 43.42
N ASN A 114 18.16 -5.48 42.56
CA ASN A 114 16.86 -6.01 43.00
C ASN A 114 17.01 -7.50 43.34
N ALA A 115 16.23 -8.01 44.28
CA ALA A 115 16.18 -9.44 44.62
C ALA A 115 14.91 -10.07 44.02
N ILE A 116 15.05 -11.27 43.45
CA ILE A 116 13.91 -12.13 43.10
C ILE A 116 13.71 -13.11 44.25
N GLU A 117 12.51 -13.09 44.83
CA GLU A 117 12.13 -14.02 45.88
C GLU A 117 11.35 -15.20 45.27
N ILE A 118 11.76 -16.41 45.63
CA ILE A 118 11.17 -17.66 45.18
C ILE A 118 10.74 -18.41 46.44
N GLU A 119 9.45 -18.66 46.58
CA GLU A 119 8.91 -19.45 47.69
C GLU A 119 8.69 -20.88 47.23
N ARG A 120 9.08 -21.80 48.11
CA ARG A 120 8.96 -23.24 47.88
C ARG A 120 7.70 -23.72 48.59
N ASP A 121 6.72 -24.17 47.81
CA ASP A 121 5.60 -24.95 48.35
C ASP A 121 5.99 -26.43 48.30
N SER A 122 5.38 -27.26 49.16
CA SER A 122 5.83 -28.64 49.45
C SER A 122 6.03 -29.51 48.21
N ASP A 123 5.32 -29.20 47.12
CA ASP A 123 5.33 -29.95 45.87
C ASP A 123 5.40 -29.05 44.61
N SER A 124 5.65 -27.73 44.76
CA SER A 124 5.76 -26.81 43.61
C SER A 124 6.63 -25.58 43.91
N LEU A 125 7.25 -25.02 42.87
CA LEU A 125 8.11 -23.84 42.98
C LEU A 125 7.36 -22.63 42.41
N ASN A 126 6.87 -21.74 43.28
CA ASN A 126 6.12 -20.56 42.87
C ASN A 126 7.06 -19.36 42.74
N ILE A 127 7.23 -18.88 41.51
CA ILE A 127 8.07 -17.69 41.22
C ILE A 127 7.18 -16.46 41.32
N TYR A 128 7.27 -15.74 42.43
CA TYR A 128 6.61 -14.46 42.60
C TYR A 128 7.46 -13.36 41.96
N HIS A 129 7.29 -13.16 40.65
CA HIS A 129 7.82 -11.95 40.03
C HIS A 129 7.05 -10.75 40.60
N GLN A 130 7.76 -9.74 41.13
CA GLN A 130 7.21 -8.39 41.20
C GLN A 130 6.56 -8.12 39.84
N GLN A 131 5.23 -7.91 39.83
CA GLN A 131 4.45 -7.67 38.62
C GLN A 131 5.26 -6.74 37.71
N TYR A 132 5.76 -7.28 36.59
CA TYR A 132 6.32 -6.45 35.55
C TYR A 132 5.15 -5.60 35.07
N LYS A 133 5.09 -4.37 35.57
CA LYS A 133 4.25 -3.32 35.00
C LYS A 133 5.05 -2.82 33.83
N PRO A 134 4.82 -3.32 32.58
CA PRO A 134 5.48 -2.73 31.43
C PRO A 134 5.30 -1.22 31.54
N SER A 135 6.41 -0.48 31.45
CA SER A 135 6.35 0.98 31.38
C SER A 135 5.26 1.36 30.39
N LYS A 136 4.38 2.32 30.73
CA LYS A 136 3.13 2.67 30.02
C LYS A 136 3.21 2.90 28.49
N ASN A 137 4.40 2.82 27.91
CA ASN A 137 4.70 3.05 26.50
C ASN A 137 5.33 1.84 25.77
N LYS A 138 5.29 0.63 26.35
CA LYS A 138 5.84 -0.59 25.73
C LYS A 138 4.77 -1.64 25.45
N PHE A 139 4.88 -2.33 24.32
CA PHE A 139 4.10 -3.55 24.03
C PHE A 139 4.97 -4.62 23.38
N VAL A 140 4.56 -5.89 23.53
CA VAL A 140 5.23 -7.02 22.91
C VAL A 140 4.47 -7.42 21.66
N LEU A 141 5.15 -7.46 20.52
CA LEU A 141 4.61 -7.96 19.27
C LEU A 141 5.61 -8.93 18.68
N ASN A 142 5.17 -10.16 18.40
CA ASN A 142 6.01 -11.24 17.89
C ASN A 142 7.30 -11.46 18.72
N GLY A 143 7.18 -11.36 20.05
CA GLY A 143 8.30 -11.52 20.98
C GLY A 143 9.25 -10.32 21.08
N ARG A 144 8.94 -9.20 20.42
CA ARG A 144 9.75 -7.97 20.45
C ARG A 144 9.07 -6.87 21.24
N ILE A 145 9.86 -6.11 21.99
CA ILE A 145 9.40 -4.98 22.78
C ILE A 145 9.47 -3.72 21.92
N TYR A 146 8.32 -3.18 21.56
CA TYR A 146 8.19 -1.91 20.88
C TYR A 146 7.96 -0.80 21.90
N ARG A 147 8.63 0.35 21.72
CA ARG A 147 8.36 1.58 22.46
C ARG A 147 7.64 2.55 21.55
N VAL A 148 6.38 2.86 21.86
CA VAL A 148 5.60 3.85 21.11
C VAL A 148 5.89 5.24 21.68
N THR A 149 6.48 6.12 20.88
CA THR A 149 6.75 7.51 21.25
C THR A 149 5.53 8.39 21.02
N GLN A 150 5.55 9.64 21.51
CA GLN A 150 4.51 10.60 21.18
C GLN A 150 4.52 10.98 19.69
N GLU A 151 5.70 11.00 19.07
CA GLU A 151 5.85 11.23 17.63
C GLU A 151 5.15 10.12 16.83
N ASP A 152 5.32 8.85 17.23
CA ASP A 152 4.64 7.72 16.60
C ASP A 152 3.12 7.80 16.74
N ARG A 153 2.63 8.22 17.91
CA ARG A 153 1.19 8.47 18.16
C ARG A 153 0.66 9.61 17.29
N ASN A 154 1.47 10.64 17.08
CA ASN A 154 1.06 11.80 16.27
C ASN A 154 1.08 11.48 14.77
N LYS A 155 2.07 10.74 14.26
CA LYS A 155 2.09 10.31 12.85
C LYS A 155 1.18 9.12 12.53
N CYS A 156 0.63 8.48 13.56
CA CYS A 156 -0.27 7.32 13.49
C CYS A 156 0.36 6.00 12.99
N TYR A 157 1.68 5.84 13.04
CA TYR A 157 2.35 4.57 12.80
C TYR A 157 3.76 4.51 13.40
N VAL A 158 4.37 3.33 13.44
CA VAL A 158 5.80 3.11 13.68
C VAL A 158 6.40 2.47 12.42
N ASP A 159 7.54 3.00 11.96
CA ASP A 159 8.37 2.37 10.92
C ASP A 159 9.49 1.56 11.61
N ASP A 160 9.35 0.23 11.61
CA ASP A 160 10.36 -0.71 12.10
C ASP A 160 11.18 -1.22 10.92
N PHE A 161 12.06 -0.34 10.43
CA PHE A 161 12.91 -0.58 9.26
C PHE A 161 13.77 -1.83 9.42
N GLU A 162 14.34 -2.07 10.61
CA GLU A 162 15.21 -3.23 10.88
C GLU A 162 14.51 -4.57 10.62
N HIS A 163 13.18 -4.60 10.69
CA HIS A 163 12.39 -5.80 10.54
C HIS A 163 11.36 -5.74 9.42
N SER A 164 11.42 -4.69 8.59
CA SER A 164 10.49 -4.48 7.48
C SER A 164 9.02 -4.53 7.93
N GLN A 165 8.68 -3.80 8.99
CA GLN A 165 7.32 -3.71 9.52
C GLN A 165 6.84 -2.27 9.60
N ILE A 166 5.59 -2.05 9.24
CA ILE A 166 4.84 -0.84 9.56
C ILE A 166 3.75 -1.21 10.58
N ILE A 167 3.76 -0.53 11.72
CA ILE A 167 2.75 -0.72 12.76
C ILE A 167 1.84 0.49 12.76
N PHE A 168 0.66 0.36 12.17
CA PHE A 168 -0.35 1.42 12.22
C PHE A 168 -0.91 1.56 13.63
N ILE A 169 -1.14 2.79 14.06
CA ILE A 169 -1.57 3.14 15.42
C ILE A 169 -2.78 4.07 15.35
N PHE A 170 -3.87 3.65 15.99
CA PHE A 170 -5.01 4.48 16.27
C PHE A 170 -5.08 4.76 17.77
N ASP A 171 -4.61 5.94 18.16
CA ASP A 171 -4.55 6.39 19.54
C ASP A 171 -5.89 7.00 19.99
N HIS A 172 -6.59 6.34 20.91
CA HIS A 172 -7.92 6.77 21.39
C HIS A 172 -7.93 8.19 21.93
N LYS A 173 -6.85 8.61 22.60
CA LYS A 173 -6.75 9.92 23.22
C LYS A 173 -6.57 11.01 22.15
N ASN A 174 -5.67 10.81 21.20
CA ASN A 174 -5.46 11.78 20.11
C ASN A 174 -6.69 11.92 19.22
N TRP A 175 -7.39 10.82 18.94
CA TRP A 175 -8.59 10.81 18.11
C TRP A 175 -9.89 11.15 18.88
N GLU A 176 -9.80 11.41 20.19
CA GLU A 176 -10.95 11.71 21.07
C GLU A 176 -12.06 10.64 21.02
N VAL A 177 -11.69 9.38 20.79
CA VAL A 177 -12.61 8.24 20.76
C VAL A 177 -12.44 7.42 22.03
N LYS A 178 -13.55 7.06 22.69
CA LYS A 178 -13.48 6.19 23.86
C LYS A 178 -13.38 4.72 23.44
N LYS A 179 -12.59 3.92 24.16
CA LYS A 179 -12.37 2.52 23.78
C LYS A 179 -13.66 1.70 23.80
N GLU A 180 -14.54 1.94 24.77
CA GLU A 180 -15.84 1.28 24.90
C GLU A 180 -16.73 1.45 23.66
N ASP A 181 -16.52 2.52 22.89
CA ASP A 181 -17.28 2.81 21.68
C ASP A 181 -16.72 2.06 20.45
N VAL A 182 -15.52 1.48 20.54
CA VAL A 182 -14.85 0.82 19.40
C VAL A 182 -15.09 -0.70 19.41
N LYS A 183 -15.99 -1.14 18.52
CA LYS A 183 -16.30 -2.54 18.23
C LYS A 183 -15.36 -3.14 17.18
N THR A 184 -15.08 -2.39 16.12
CA THR A 184 -14.13 -2.76 15.05
C THR A 184 -13.24 -1.59 14.70
N ALA A 185 -11.99 -1.88 14.33
CA ALA A 185 -11.02 -0.89 13.87
C ALA A 185 -10.21 -1.48 12.71
N PHE A 186 -10.22 -0.81 11.56
CA PHE A 186 -9.50 -1.22 10.35
C PHE A 186 -8.59 -0.11 9.85
N VAL A 187 -7.49 -0.51 9.23
CA VAL A 187 -6.73 0.34 8.31
C VAL A 187 -7.16 0.01 6.89
N ARG A 188 -7.62 1.01 6.13
CA ARG A 188 -7.87 0.89 4.69
C ARG A 188 -6.91 1.81 3.95
N GLY A 189 -6.41 1.39 2.80
CA GLY A 189 -5.47 2.22 2.05
C GLY A 189 -5.35 1.86 0.58
N SER A 190 -4.42 2.51 -0.10
CA SER A 190 -4.03 2.18 -1.48
C SER A 190 -3.67 0.70 -1.63
N PHE A 191 -3.05 0.11 -0.60
CA PHE A 191 -2.67 -1.29 -0.48
C PHE A 191 -3.83 -2.27 -0.15
N THR A 192 -5.04 -1.79 0.17
CA THR A 192 -6.24 -2.64 0.36
C THR A 192 -7.32 -2.38 -0.68
N SER A 193 -7.00 -1.61 -1.73
CA SER A 193 -8.01 -1.06 -2.65
C SER A 193 -9.14 -0.32 -1.92
N TRP A 194 -8.84 0.28 -0.75
CA TRP A 194 -9.80 0.95 0.13
C TRP A 194 -10.92 0.03 0.69
N LYS A 195 -10.65 -1.27 0.81
CA LYS A 195 -11.59 -2.26 1.36
C LYS A 195 -11.10 -2.82 2.69
N ASP A 196 -12.03 -3.45 3.43
CA ASP A 196 -11.70 -4.25 4.60
C ASP A 196 -10.96 -5.51 4.18
N GLU A 197 -9.81 -5.73 4.80
CA GLU A 197 -9.03 -6.95 4.68
C GLU A 197 -8.64 -7.40 6.09
N THR A 198 -8.87 -8.68 6.41
CA THR A 198 -8.67 -9.22 7.76
C THR A 198 -7.24 -9.00 8.28
N LYS A 199 -6.24 -9.00 7.39
CA LYS A 199 -4.85 -8.74 7.78
C LYS A 199 -4.59 -7.32 8.27
N PHE A 200 -5.49 -6.36 7.97
CA PHE A 200 -5.45 -4.97 8.43
C PHE A 200 -6.47 -4.67 9.55
N LEU A 201 -7.11 -5.70 10.12
CA LEU A 201 -7.92 -5.57 11.33
C LEU A 201 -7.02 -5.24 12.52
N MET A 202 -7.35 -4.18 13.26
CA MET A 202 -6.54 -3.69 14.36
C MET A 202 -6.92 -4.35 15.69
N SER A 203 -5.91 -4.69 16.47
CA SER A 203 -6.04 -5.24 17.83
C SER A 203 -5.89 -4.13 18.87
N TYR A 204 -6.61 -4.25 19.99
CA TYR A 204 -6.52 -3.29 21.09
C TYR A 204 -5.37 -3.63 22.06
N SER A 205 -4.54 -2.63 22.38
CA SER A 205 -3.56 -2.71 23.45
C SER A 205 -4.06 -1.97 24.69
N LYS A 206 -4.39 -2.72 25.75
CA LYS A 206 -4.82 -2.15 27.04
C LYS A 206 -3.71 -1.33 27.71
N ASN A 207 -2.45 -1.75 27.58
CA ASN A 207 -1.32 -1.08 28.22
C ASN A 207 -1.02 0.30 27.61
N LEU A 208 -1.30 0.46 26.32
CA LEU A 208 -1.01 1.68 25.56
C LEU A 208 -2.25 2.52 25.28
N GLU A 209 -3.43 1.97 25.55
CA GLU A 209 -4.74 2.56 25.27
C GLU A 209 -4.88 2.98 23.79
N LEU A 210 -4.52 2.08 22.86
CA LEU A 210 -4.56 2.30 21.41
C LEU A 210 -4.97 1.02 20.65
N HIS A 211 -5.47 1.16 19.43
CA HIS A 211 -5.53 0.04 18.47
C HIS A 211 -4.30 0.03 17.57
N TYR A 212 -3.84 -1.14 17.18
CA TYR A 212 -2.71 -1.29 16.27
C TYR A 212 -2.83 -2.50 15.35
N VAL A 213 -2.12 -2.46 14.23
CA VAL A 213 -1.89 -3.64 13.37
C VAL A 213 -0.48 -3.55 12.78
N SER A 214 0.24 -4.67 12.75
CA SER A 214 1.57 -4.76 12.15
C SER A 214 1.51 -5.43 10.80
N ILE A 215 2.10 -4.80 9.80
CA ILE A 215 2.08 -5.23 8.42
C ILE A 215 3.51 -5.23 7.89
N ASN A 216 3.85 -6.19 7.03
CA ASN A 216 5.13 -6.16 6.34
C ASN A 216 5.23 -4.90 5.45
N SER A 217 6.30 -4.14 5.55
CA SER A 217 6.49 -2.92 4.75
C SER A 217 6.45 -3.21 3.25
N GLU A 218 6.89 -4.39 2.80
CA GLU A 218 6.81 -4.83 1.41
C GLU A 218 5.39 -4.93 0.88
N ASP A 219 4.41 -5.25 1.73
CA ASP A 219 3.00 -5.39 1.35
C ASP A 219 2.35 -4.05 1.04
N ILE A 220 2.93 -2.94 1.52
CA ILE A 220 2.35 -1.60 1.35
C ILE A 220 3.22 -0.64 0.54
N LYS A 221 4.57 -0.76 0.61
CA LYS A 221 5.49 0.22 0.01
C LYS A 221 5.27 0.40 -1.49
N ASN A 222 4.90 -0.67 -2.18
CA ASN A 222 4.72 -0.69 -3.62
C ASN A 222 3.28 -0.38 -4.02
N CYS A 223 2.39 -0.02 -3.10
CA CYS A 223 0.98 0.25 -3.36
C CYS A 223 0.72 1.69 -2.96
N ILE A 224 1.00 2.62 -3.87
CA ILE A 224 0.96 4.07 -3.57
C ILE A 224 -0.32 4.70 -4.10
N GLY A 225 -0.72 5.83 -3.50
CA GLY A 225 -1.85 6.63 -3.94
C GLY A 225 -1.44 7.83 -4.79
N ASN A 226 -2.34 8.80 -4.91
CA ASN A 226 -2.16 10.03 -5.69
C ASN A 226 -0.95 10.86 -5.23
N SER A 227 -0.67 10.82 -3.92
CA SER A 227 0.50 11.44 -3.28
C SER A 227 1.84 10.90 -3.76
N GLY A 228 1.88 9.69 -4.31
CA GLY A 228 3.13 8.97 -4.57
C GLY A 228 3.61 8.14 -3.38
N HIS A 229 2.88 8.13 -2.26
CA HIS A 229 3.17 7.34 -1.06
C HIS A 229 2.04 6.36 -0.74
N PRO A 230 2.26 5.34 0.11
CA PRO A 230 1.16 4.53 0.63
C PRO A 230 0.19 5.41 1.42
N GLU A 231 -1.06 5.47 0.94
CA GLU A 231 -2.11 6.27 1.55
C GLU A 231 -3.04 5.39 2.37
N TYR A 232 -3.52 5.89 3.50
CA TYR A 232 -4.43 5.16 4.36
C TYR A 232 -5.42 6.05 5.14
N LYS A 233 -6.45 5.40 5.66
CA LYS A 233 -7.51 5.94 6.49
C LYS A 233 -7.83 4.93 7.61
N PHE A 234 -8.21 5.43 8.78
CA PHE A 234 -8.78 4.59 9.83
C PHE A 234 -10.29 4.48 9.69
N TYR A 235 -10.82 3.27 9.88
CA TYR A 235 -12.25 3.01 9.93
C TYR A 235 -12.61 2.40 11.28
N ILE A 236 -13.45 3.10 12.05
CA ILE A 236 -13.94 2.67 13.36
C ILE A 236 -15.43 2.36 13.24
N ASN A 237 -15.85 1.15 13.60
CA ASN A 237 -17.24 0.70 13.43
C ASN A 237 -17.77 0.88 11.99
N ASN A 238 -16.90 0.70 11.00
CA ASN A 238 -17.15 0.94 9.56
C ASN A 238 -17.33 2.40 9.15
N GLU A 239 -17.10 3.35 10.05
CA GLU A 239 -17.11 4.78 9.76
C GLU A 239 -15.69 5.30 9.57
N TYR A 240 -15.50 6.13 8.54
CA TYR A 240 -14.22 6.79 8.29
C TYR A 240 -13.93 7.81 9.39
N MET A 241 -12.75 7.71 9.99
CA MET A 241 -12.21 8.72 10.89
C MET A 241 -11.61 9.87 10.06
N GLY A 242 -12.46 10.83 9.73
CA GLY A 242 -12.12 12.03 8.98
C GLY A 242 -10.83 12.69 9.45
N THR A 243 -9.93 13.02 8.51
CA THR A 243 -8.65 13.65 8.83
C THR A 243 -8.80 15.10 9.30
N GLU A 244 -9.99 15.72 9.14
CA GLU A 244 -10.33 16.98 9.80
C GLU A 244 -10.30 16.88 11.34
N LYS A 245 -10.47 15.66 11.90
CA LYS A 245 -10.32 15.38 13.34
C LYS A 245 -8.87 15.12 13.74
N ALA A 246 -7.95 15.03 12.78
CA ALA A 246 -6.58 14.63 12.99
C ALA A 246 -5.62 15.85 13.06
N SER A 247 -6.06 16.95 13.70
CA SER A 247 -5.27 18.19 13.81
C SER A 247 -3.95 18.04 14.60
N PHE A 248 -3.82 16.94 15.36
CA PHE A 248 -2.59 16.57 16.07
C PHE A 248 -1.53 15.93 15.16
N VAL A 249 -1.90 15.52 13.94
CA VAL A 249 -0.98 14.90 12.99
C VAL A 249 -0.05 15.97 12.41
N PRO A 250 1.28 15.78 12.44
CA PRO A 250 2.21 16.78 11.94
C PRO A 250 2.06 16.99 10.43
N GLU A 251 2.44 18.18 9.96
CA GLU A 251 2.50 18.50 8.53
C GLU A 251 3.41 17.48 7.81
N GLY A 252 3.02 17.11 6.59
CA GLY A 252 3.70 16.09 5.80
C GLY A 252 3.13 14.69 5.95
N TYR A 253 2.44 14.35 7.05
CA TYR A 253 1.82 13.02 7.23
C TYR A 253 0.35 12.95 6.79
N ILE A 254 -0.24 14.09 6.44
CA ILE A 254 -1.53 14.20 5.73
C ILE A 254 -1.25 14.83 4.36
N PHE A 255 -1.74 14.20 3.30
CA PHE A 255 -1.60 14.68 1.95
C PHE A 255 -2.86 15.42 1.49
N HIS A 256 -2.77 16.72 1.22
CA HIS A 256 -3.92 17.64 1.12
C HIS A 256 -4.74 17.56 -0.19
N THR A 257 -4.99 16.37 -0.74
CA THR A 257 -5.99 16.20 -1.82
C THR A 257 -7.42 16.32 -1.28
N CYS A 258 -8.44 16.18 -2.14
CA CYS A 258 -9.86 16.13 -1.74
C CYS A 258 -10.15 15.13 -0.62
N ASP A 259 -9.39 14.04 -0.55
CA ASP A 259 -9.55 12.99 0.46
C ASP A 259 -8.76 13.22 1.75
N ALA A 260 -7.76 14.11 1.71
CA ALA A 260 -6.85 14.40 2.82
C ALA A 260 -6.32 13.12 3.50
N ASN A 261 -5.74 12.19 2.72
CA ASN A 261 -5.31 10.87 3.22
C ASN A 261 -4.11 10.98 4.17
N LEU A 262 -4.04 10.09 5.17
CA LEU A 262 -2.80 9.87 5.90
C LEU A 262 -1.81 9.13 4.99
N ILE A 263 -0.51 9.41 5.13
CA ILE A 263 0.53 8.73 4.35
C ILE A 263 1.61 8.11 5.23
N VAL A 264 2.16 7.00 4.74
CA VAL A 264 3.37 6.38 5.30
C VAL A 264 4.57 7.01 4.60
N ILE A 265 5.51 7.52 5.40
CA ILE A 265 6.78 8.09 4.94
C ILE A 265 7.88 7.17 5.44
N PHE A 266 8.67 6.63 4.54
CA PHE A 266 9.81 5.78 4.86
C PHE A 266 11.05 6.63 5.17
N SER A 267 11.94 6.07 5.99
CA SER A 267 13.15 6.76 6.49
C SER A 267 14.08 7.36 5.42
N ASN A 268 13.98 6.94 4.16
CA ASN A 268 14.80 7.41 3.04
C ASN A 268 14.12 8.52 2.20
N GLU A 269 12.95 9.00 2.59
CA GLU A 269 12.18 10.01 1.85
C GLU A 269 12.36 11.42 2.44
N ASP A 270 12.32 12.46 1.59
CA ASP A 270 12.43 13.86 2.02
C ASP A 270 11.06 14.42 2.39
N ILE A 271 10.80 14.56 3.70
CA ILE A 271 9.55 15.12 4.21
C ILE A 271 9.28 16.55 3.71
N ASN A 272 10.30 17.37 3.43
CA ASN A 272 10.08 18.74 2.95
C ASN A 272 9.59 18.75 1.50
N GLU A 273 10.02 17.78 0.70
CA GLU A 273 9.46 17.56 -0.63
C GLU A 273 7.99 17.15 -0.55
N ILE A 274 7.68 16.19 0.32
CA ILE A 274 6.30 15.74 0.56
C ILE A 274 5.40 16.89 0.99
N ILE A 275 5.86 17.74 1.91
CA ILE A 275 5.13 18.94 2.36
C ILE A 275 4.87 19.88 1.19
N ARG A 276 5.89 20.17 0.37
CA ARG A 276 5.74 21.03 -0.81
C ARG A 276 4.72 20.45 -1.81
N GLU A 277 4.81 19.16 -2.10
CA GLU A 277 3.87 18.47 -3.00
C GLU A 277 2.45 18.45 -2.44
N SER A 278 2.30 18.21 -1.14
CA SER A 278 1.01 18.26 -0.43
C SER A 278 0.40 19.66 -0.50
N ASN A 279 1.20 20.72 -0.35
CA ASN A 279 0.72 22.10 -0.47
C ASN A 279 0.24 22.44 -1.90
N ILE A 280 0.94 21.94 -2.93
CA ILE A 280 0.46 22.03 -4.32
C ILE A 280 -0.85 21.26 -4.47
N ALA A 281 -0.92 20.03 -3.95
CA ALA A 281 -2.12 19.21 -3.98
C ALA A 281 -3.32 19.87 -3.30
N GLY A 282 -3.12 20.64 -2.23
CA GLY A 282 -4.17 21.36 -1.49
C GLY A 282 -4.64 22.65 -2.14
N THR A 283 -3.96 23.12 -3.19
CA THR A 283 -4.28 24.39 -3.84
C THR A 283 -5.56 24.28 -4.66
N ILE A 284 -6.50 25.22 -4.44
CA ILE A 284 -7.63 25.47 -5.32
C ILE A 284 -7.37 26.79 -6.05
N LYS A 285 -7.33 26.76 -7.38
CA LYS A 285 -7.33 27.97 -8.20
C LYS A 285 -8.76 28.34 -8.59
N HIS A 286 -9.10 29.61 -8.43
CA HIS A 286 -10.31 30.21 -8.95
C HIS A 286 -10.12 30.66 -10.39
N LEU A 287 -11.22 30.98 -11.07
CA LEU A 287 -11.19 31.40 -12.47
C LEU A 287 -10.27 32.60 -12.71
N SER A 288 -10.18 33.52 -11.74
CA SER A 288 -9.30 34.70 -11.77
C SER A 288 -7.80 34.38 -11.75
N ASP A 289 -7.42 33.18 -11.34
CA ASP A 289 -6.02 32.77 -11.20
C ASP A 289 -5.44 32.22 -12.51
N PHE A 290 -6.28 32.05 -13.54
CA PHE A 290 -5.87 31.58 -14.86
C PHE A 290 -5.83 32.73 -15.87
N ASP A 291 -4.74 32.82 -16.63
CA ASP A 291 -4.65 33.73 -17.77
C ASP A 291 -5.25 33.08 -19.03
N LEU A 292 -6.56 33.20 -19.18
CA LEU A 292 -7.31 32.64 -20.31
C LEU A 292 -7.06 33.36 -21.64
N THR A 293 -6.22 34.40 -21.66
CA THR A 293 -5.80 35.06 -22.91
C THR A 293 -4.65 34.30 -23.60
N THR A 294 -3.97 33.43 -22.86
CA THR A 294 -2.87 32.60 -23.35
C THR A 294 -3.34 31.18 -23.68
N THR A 295 -2.63 30.50 -24.58
CA THR A 295 -2.86 29.08 -24.85
C THR A 295 -2.61 28.27 -23.58
N GLU A 296 -1.51 28.54 -22.88
CA GLU A 296 -1.08 27.83 -21.68
C GLU A 296 -2.14 27.89 -20.59
N GLY A 297 -2.74 29.06 -20.32
CA GLY A 297 -3.79 29.19 -19.32
C GLY A 297 -5.07 28.44 -19.68
N LYS A 298 -5.43 28.39 -20.98
CA LYS A 298 -6.55 27.59 -21.47
C LYS A 298 -6.27 26.10 -21.35
N GLU A 299 -5.08 25.63 -21.71
CA GLU A 299 -4.66 24.23 -21.54
C GLU A 299 -4.62 23.85 -20.05
N GLU A 300 -4.17 24.76 -19.18
CA GLU A 300 -4.03 24.56 -17.74
C GLU A 300 -5.38 24.26 -17.08
N ILE A 301 -6.38 25.10 -17.34
CA ILE A 301 -7.72 24.93 -16.76
C ILE A 301 -8.46 23.75 -17.41
N SER A 302 -8.40 23.60 -18.74
CA SER A 302 -9.13 22.59 -19.53
C SER A 302 -8.52 21.20 -19.47
N ASN A 303 -7.24 21.13 -19.09
CA ASN A 303 -6.39 19.95 -19.23
C ASN A 303 -6.36 19.43 -20.70
N PHE A 304 -6.79 20.26 -21.66
CA PHE A 304 -6.77 19.99 -23.10
C PHE A 304 -5.40 20.32 -23.66
N ARG A 305 -4.65 19.33 -24.14
CA ARG A 305 -3.34 19.55 -24.78
C ARG A 305 -2.89 18.32 -25.57
N LEU A 306 -1.93 18.52 -26.44
CA LEU A 306 -1.31 17.46 -27.23
C LEU A 306 -0.54 16.47 -26.32
N VAL A 307 -0.72 15.17 -26.57
CA VAL A 307 0.02 14.11 -25.88
C VAL A 307 1.45 14.03 -26.43
N PRO A 308 2.51 14.03 -25.58
CA PRO A 308 3.89 13.95 -26.04
C PRO A 308 4.17 12.76 -26.96
N GLY A 309 5.09 12.94 -27.91
CA GLY A 309 5.43 11.90 -28.90
C GLY A 309 4.38 11.68 -29.99
N THR A 310 3.32 12.49 -30.02
CA THR A 310 2.27 12.47 -31.05
C THR A 310 2.07 13.87 -31.64
N LYS A 311 1.37 13.96 -32.76
CA LYS A 311 0.91 15.22 -33.37
C LYS A 311 -0.61 15.32 -33.52
N LYS A 312 -1.33 14.23 -33.22
CA LYS A 312 -2.76 14.10 -33.48
C LYS A 312 -3.55 13.44 -32.34
N LEU A 313 -2.96 13.26 -31.16
CA LEU A 313 -3.68 12.78 -29.97
C LEU A 313 -3.69 13.87 -28.90
N PHE A 314 -4.87 14.30 -28.50
CA PHE A 314 -5.09 15.30 -27.47
C PHE A 314 -5.71 14.65 -26.24
N ARG A 315 -5.21 14.98 -25.06
CA ARG A 315 -5.86 14.62 -23.78
C ARG A 315 -6.70 15.79 -23.29
N SER A 316 -7.71 15.55 -22.45
CA SER A 316 -8.61 16.62 -21.95
C SER A 316 -9.41 16.24 -20.70
N PHE A 317 -10.01 17.24 -20.05
CA PHE A 317 -11.20 17.06 -19.20
C PHE A 317 -12.40 16.58 -20.03
N HIS A 318 -13.48 16.12 -19.39
CA HIS A 318 -14.65 15.63 -20.12
C HIS A 318 -15.25 16.70 -21.07
N PRO A 319 -15.56 16.35 -22.35
CA PRO A 319 -16.16 17.22 -23.35
C PRO A 319 -17.43 18.00 -22.98
N TYR A 320 -18.27 17.45 -22.10
CA TYR A 320 -19.63 17.97 -21.89
C TYR A 320 -20.30 17.53 -20.59
N TYR A 321 -19.82 16.48 -19.94
CA TYR A 321 -20.41 16.00 -18.70
C TYR A 321 -19.74 16.67 -17.50
N PRO A 322 -20.49 17.39 -16.66
CA PRO A 322 -19.98 17.94 -15.42
C PRO A 322 -19.72 16.83 -14.41
N THR A 323 -18.62 16.92 -13.69
CA THR A 323 -18.25 15.98 -12.62
C THR A 323 -18.99 16.24 -11.31
N GLY A 324 -19.94 17.20 -11.33
CA GLY A 324 -20.73 17.85 -10.25
C GLY A 324 -21.42 16.98 -9.19
N GLN A 325 -21.00 15.73 -9.02
CA GLN A 325 -21.36 14.83 -7.94
C GLN A 325 -20.17 14.44 -7.04
N ARG A 326 -18.93 14.85 -7.36
CA ARG A 326 -17.73 14.46 -6.59
C ARG A 326 -17.03 15.64 -5.91
N ASN A 327 -17.65 16.43 -5.03
CA ASN A 327 -16.98 17.47 -4.21
C ASN A 327 -16.03 18.48 -4.94
N ILE A 328 -15.98 18.47 -6.27
CA ILE A 328 -15.13 19.27 -7.17
C ILE A 328 -16.08 20.15 -8.00
N ASN A 329 -17.07 20.75 -7.34
CA ASN A 329 -17.89 21.79 -7.94
C ASN A 329 -17.18 23.12 -7.65
N TYR A 330 -16.22 23.48 -8.50
CA TYR A 330 -15.49 24.75 -8.41
C TYR A 330 -15.99 25.72 -9.49
N ASP A 331 -15.78 27.02 -9.28
CA ASP A 331 -16.14 28.08 -10.23
C ASP A 331 -15.48 27.89 -11.62
N THR A 332 -14.43 27.08 -11.70
CA THR A 332 -13.70 26.77 -12.94
C THR A 332 -14.37 25.72 -13.84
N GLU A 333 -15.27 24.87 -13.34
CA GLU A 333 -15.72 23.68 -14.09
C GLU A 333 -16.52 24.02 -15.35
N LYS A 334 -17.40 25.02 -15.26
CA LYS A 334 -18.18 25.51 -16.41
C LYS A 334 -17.27 26.00 -17.53
N THR A 335 -16.28 26.82 -17.18
CA THR A 335 -15.28 27.33 -18.12
C THR A 335 -14.39 26.22 -18.67
N ARG A 336 -14.01 25.26 -17.83
CA ARG A 336 -13.22 24.09 -18.22
C ARG A 336 -13.87 23.32 -19.36
N ILE A 337 -15.16 22.97 -19.21
CA ILE A 337 -15.92 22.26 -20.24
C ILE A 337 -16.04 23.12 -21.50
N ALA A 338 -16.37 24.41 -21.37
CA ALA A 338 -16.47 25.31 -22.53
C ALA A 338 -15.16 25.39 -23.32
N LEU A 339 -14.01 25.46 -22.64
CA LEU A 339 -12.69 25.51 -23.27
C LEU A 339 -12.31 24.18 -23.94
N VAL A 340 -12.67 23.03 -23.36
CA VAL A 340 -12.50 21.74 -24.06
C VAL A 340 -13.24 21.75 -25.39
N GLN A 341 -14.47 22.29 -25.43
CA GLN A 341 -15.27 22.36 -26.65
C GLN A 341 -14.67 23.31 -27.68
N GLU A 342 -14.22 24.49 -27.24
CA GLU A 342 -13.55 25.49 -28.08
C GLU A 342 -12.28 24.90 -28.72
N LEU A 343 -11.38 24.37 -27.89
CA LEU A 343 -10.10 23.84 -28.33
C LEU A 343 -10.26 22.58 -29.18
N ALA A 344 -11.16 21.67 -28.83
CA ALA A 344 -11.44 20.49 -29.65
C ALA A 344 -12.00 20.85 -31.03
N THR A 345 -12.82 21.91 -31.11
CA THR A 345 -13.33 22.44 -32.38
C THR A 345 -12.20 23.06 -33.19
N ALA A 346 -11.32 23.85 -32.55
CA ALA A 346 -10.19 24.53 -33.19
C ALA A 346 -9.16 23.53 -33.75
N GLU A 347 -8.85 22.48 -32.99
CA GLU A 347 -7.96 21.38 -33.42
C GLU A 347 -8.63 20.42 -34.42
N GLY A 348 -9.94 20.57 -34.64
CA GLY A 348 -10.69 19.76 -35.58
C GLY A 348 -10.78 18.28 -35.20
N ILE A 349 -10.89 17.97 -33.91
CA ILE A 349 -11.02 16.59 -33.39
C ILE A 349 -12.11 15.83 -34.17
N LYS A 350 -11.77 14.62 -34.62
CA LYS A 350 -12.63 13.75 -35.45
C LYS A 350 -13.06 12.46 -34.76
N SER A 351 -12.33 12.06 -33.72
CA SER A 351 -12.56 10.81 -33.01
C SER A 351 -12.32 10.97 -31.51
N ASP A 352 -13.07 10.23 -30.70
CA ASP A 352 -12.98 10.29 -29.24
C ASP A 352 -12.67 8.93 -28.62
N ILE A 353 -11.87 8.93 -27.55
CA ILE A 353 -11.53 7.79 -26.72
C ILE A 353 -12.02 8.09 -25.29
N ASN A 354 -13.18 7.51 -24.95
CA ASN A 354 -13.83 7.70 -23.67
C ASN A 354 -13.43 6.58 -22.69
N LEU A 355 -12.72 6.96 -21.62
CA LEU A 355 -12.26 6.04 -20.55
C LEU A 355 -13.22 5.99 -19.35
N THR A 356 -14.45 6.49 -19.50
CA THR A 356 -15.53 6.37 -18.51
C THR A 356 -16.73 5.64 -19.10
N GLU A 357 -17.80 5.54 -18.31
CA GLU A 357 -19.09 5.18 -18.84
C GLU A 357 -19.55 6.18 -19.92
N ASP A 358 -20.48 5.73 -20.77
CA ASP A 358 -21.14 6.61 -21.73
C ASP A 358 -22.06 7.60 -21.01
N CYS A 359 -21.63 8.86 -20.95
CA CYS A 359 -22.39 9.93 -20.34
C CYS A 359 -23.50 10.49 -21.24
N SER A 360 -23.67 9.99 -22.48
CA SER A 360 -24.79 10.37 -23.35
C SER A 360 -26.16 10.00 -22.75
N LYS A 361 -26.22 9.00 -21.88
CA LYS A 361 -27.45 8.61 -21.17
C LYS A 361 -27.99 9.68 -20.21
N TYR A 362 -27.17 10.67 -19.84
CA TYR A 362 -27.55 11.75 -18.93
C TYR A 362 -28.00 13.04 -19.64
N ILE A 363 -28.12 13.03 -20.98
CA ILE A 363 -28.58 14.21 -21.73
C ILE A 363 -29.94 14.69 -21.22
N GLY A 364 -30.06 16.00 -21.01
CA GLY A 364 -31.29 16.63 -20.53
C GLY A 364 -31.45 16.62 -19.01
N GLU A 365 -30.63 15.86 -18.27
CA GLU A 365 -30.61 15.95 -16.80
C GLU A 365 -30.14 17.34 -16.37
N GLU A 366 -30.77 17.83 -15.30
CA GLU A 366 -30.43 19.11 -14.68
C GLU A 366 -29.34 18.92 -13.64
N PHE A 367 -28.42 19.87 -13.61
CA PHE A 367 -27.35 19.92 -12.62
C PHE A 367 -27.07 21.36 -12.21
N LYS A 368 -26.54 21.53 -10.99
CA LYS A 368 -26.30 22.83 -10.37
C LYS A 368 -24.81 23.15 -10.33
N TRP A 369 -24.44 24.29 -10.89
CA TRP A 369 -23.08 24.82 -10.86
C TRP A 369 -22.74 25.45 -9.50
N TYR A 370 -21.45 25.73 -9.29
CA TYR A 370 -20.93 26.36 -8.08
C TYR A 370 -21.58 27.73 -7.78
N ASP A 371 -21.84 28.53 -8.82
CA ASP A 371 -22.51 29.83 -8.72
C ASP A 371 -24.03 29.74 -8.39
N GLY A 372 -24.54 28.52 -8.22
CA GLY A 372 -25.93 28.24 -7.93
C GLY A 372 -26.85 28.17 -9.15
N THR A 373 -26.34 28.47 -10.35
CA THR A 373 -27.11 28.36 -11.59
C THR A 373 -27.32 26.90 -11.99
N THR A 374 -28.43 26.63 -12.68
CA THR A 374 -28.76 25.29 -13.19
C THR A 374 -28.53 25.24 -14.69
N SER A 375 -28.07 24.10 -15.20
CA SER A 375 -28.00 23.82 -16.64
C SER A 375 -28.42 22.39 -16.93
N LYS A 376 -28.72 22.11 -18.19
CA LYS A 376 -28.98 20.75 -18.67
C LYS A 376 -27.76 20.21 -19.38
N ILE A 377 -27.52 18.92 -19.23
CA ILE A 377 -26.45 18.23 -19.95
C ILE A 377 -26.80 18.23 -21.44
N THR A 378 -25.90 18.76 -22.26
CA THR A 378 -26.05 18.85 -23.72
C THR A 378 -24.76 18.43 -24.40
N ILE A 379 -24.85 17.79 -25.57
CA ILE A 379 -23.67 17.41 -26.35
C ILE A 379 -23.31 18.58 -27.29
N PRO A 380 -22.05 19.07 -27.28
CA PRO A 380 -21.59 20.12 -28.16
C PRO A 380 -21.53 19.65 -29.62
N LYS A 381 -21.65 20.61 -30.55
CA LYS A 381 -21.78 20.30 -31.98
C LYS A 381 -20.65 19.41 -32.53
N TYR A 382 -19.39 19.71 -32.19
CA TYR A 382 -18.26 18.91 -32.66
C TYR A 382 -18.38 17.44 -32.22
N TYR A 383 -18.79 17.20 -30.98
CA TYR A 383 -18.94 15.84 -30.45
C TYR A 383 -20.16 15.12 -31.04
N GLN A 384 -21.24 15.86 -31.35
CA GLN A 384 -22.37 15.29 -32.12
C GLN A 384 -21.92 14.81 -33.51
N ASP A 385 -20.99 15.52 -34.15
CA ASP A 385 -20.45 15.10 -35.45
C ASP A 385 -19.60 13.82 -35.33
N ILE A 386 -18.82 13.69 -34.25
CA ILE A 386 -18.09 12.46 -33.91
C ILE A 386 -19.06 11.29 -33.65
N MET A 387 -20.13 11.52 -32.88
CA MET A 387 -21.18 10.52 -32.63
C MET A 387 -21.86 10.07 -33.93
N LYS A 388 -22.21 11.02 -34.79
CA LYS A 388 -22.85 10.73 -36.09
C LYS A 388 -21.92 9.92 -37.01
N ALA A 389 -20.61 10.16 -36.94
CA ALA A 389 -19.61 9.38 -37.66
C ALA A 389 -19.36 8.00 -37.05
N GLY A 390 -19.91 7.69 -35.87
CA GLY A 390 -19.61 6.45 -35.14
C GLY A 390 -18.17 6.38 -34.64
N SER A 391 -17.52 7.53 -34.44
CA SER A 391 -16.08 7.61 -34.13
C SER A 391 -15.80 7.83 -32.64
N ILE A 392 -16.47 7.05 -31.79
CA ILE A 392 -16.25 7.05 -30.33
C ILE A 392 -15.85 5.67 -29.86
N CYS A 393 -14.71 5.58 -29.20
CA CYS A 393 -14.25 4.39 -28.50
C CYS A 393 -14.72 4.45 -27.04
N HIS A 394 -15.83 3.79 -26.72
CA HIS A 394 -16.24 3.56 -25.33
C HIS A 394 -15.42 2.41 -24.74
N VAL A 395 -14.32 2.74 -24.08
CA VAL A 395 -13.33 1.72 -23.64
C VAL A 395 -13.92 0.85 -22.54
N GLN A 396 -14.09 -0.43 -22.85
CA GLN A 396 -14.53 -1.46 -21.93
C GLN A 396 -13.97 -2.82 -22.34
N SER A 397 -13.89 -3.75 -21.40
CA SER A 397 -13.52 -5.14 -21.70
C SER A 397 -14.63 -5.87 -22.43
N THR A 398 -14.33 -7.07 -22.91
CA THR A 398 -15.33 -8.01 -23.45
C THR A 398 -16.45 -8.34 -22.45
N SER A 399 -16.16 -8.25 -21.15
CA SER A 399 -17.11 -8.42 -20.04
C SER A 399 -17.80 -7.12 -19.60
N GLY A 400 -17.62 -6.01 -20.31
CA GLY A 400 -18.26 -4.72 -20.01
C GLY A 400 -17.62 -3.95 -18.84
N VAL A 401 -16.40 -4.32 -18.42
CA VAL A 401 -15.69 -3.63 -17.34
C VAL A 401 -14.92 -2.44 -17.90
N ILE A 402 -15.21 -1.25 -17.38
CA ILE A 402 -14.53 -0.01 -17.75
C ILE A 402 -13.23 0.19 -16.97
N PRO A 403 -12.24 0.93 -17.52
CA PRO A 403 -11.05 1.33 -16.78
C PRO A 403 -11.39 2.05 -15.48
N SER A 404 -10.75 1.63 -14.38
CA SER A 404 -10.86 2.29 -13.08
C SER A 404 -9.50 2.72 -12.55
N TYR A 405 -9.50 3.77 -11.72
CA TYR A 405 -8.30 4.32 -11.08
C TYR A 405 -7.41 3.23 -10.47
N HIS A 406 -7.98 2.42 -9.57
CA HIS A 406 -7.20 1.42 -8.85
C HIS A 406 -6.60 0.37 -9.79
N TYR A 407 -7.33 0.03 -10.86
CA TYR A 407 -6.92 -1.04 -11.76
C TYR A 407 -5.76 -0.61 -12.66
N VAL A 408 -5.82 0.59 -13.25
CA VAL A 408 -4.80 1.05 -14.19
C VAL A 408 -3.42 1.15 -13.56
N TYR A 409 -3.31 1.58 -12.29
CA TYR A 409 -2.01 1.66 -11.60
C TYR A 409 -1.54 0.31 -11.02
N ASN A 410 -2.45 -0.45 -10.40
CA ASN A 410 -2.04 -1.61 -9.60
C ASN A 410 -2.00 -2.93 -10.38
N LYS A 411 -2.77 -3.04 -11.47
CA LYS A 411 -2.94 -4.26 -12.26
C LYS A 411 -2.66 -4.08 -13.77
N PRO A 412 -1.59 -3.38 -14.18
CA PRO A 412 -1.34 -3.10 -15.60
C PRO A 412 -0.92 -4.34 -16.42
N ARG A 413 -0.68 -5.49 -15.77
CA ARG A 413 -0.38 -6.77 -16.43
C ARG A 413 -1.55 -7.76 -16.48
N ASP A 414 -2.69 -7.39 -15.89
CA ASP A 414 -3.89 -8.21 -15.93
C ASP A 414 -4.49 -8.17 -17.35
N PRO A 415 -4.97 -9.31 -17.90
CA PRO A 415 -5.61 -9.37 -19.22
C PRO A 415 -6.61 -8.25 -19.50
N LEU A 416 -7.38 -7.81 -18.51
CA LEU A 416 -8.34 -6.72 -18.70
C LEU A 416 -7.68 -5.41 -19.17
N PHE A 417 -6.50 -5.09 -18.64
CA PHE A 417 -5.77 -3.90 -19.05
C PHE A 417 -5.32 -4.01 -20.51
N TYR A 418 -4.85 -5.19 -20.91
CA TYR A 418 -4.47 -5.45 -22.31
C TYR A 418 -5.67 -5.39 -23.25
N GLU A 419 -6.86 -5.83 -22.84
CA GLU A 419 -8.09 -5.67 -23.64
C GLU A 419 -8.38 -4.20 -23.92
N TRP A 420 -8.28 -3.34 -22.90
CA TRP A 420 -8.49 -1.89 -23.08
C TRP A 420 -7.45 -1.27 -24.01
N VAL A 421 -6.16 -1.59 -23.83
CA VAL A 421 -5.09 -1.09 -24.71
C VAL A 421 -5.31 -1.58 -26.14
N GLN A 422 -5.67 -2.86 -26.33
CA GLN A 422 -5.95 -3.42 -27.64
C GLN A 422 -7.15 -2.75 -28.32
N MET A 423 -8.23 -2.49 -27.58
CA MET A 423 -9.40 -1.79 -28.08
C MET A 423 -9.05 -0.38 -28.56
N ILE A 424 -8.31 0.39 -27.76
CA ILE A 424 -7.90 1.75 -28.12
C ILE A 424 -6.99 1.74 -29.34
N VAL A 425 -5.96 0.88 -29.38
CA VAL A 425 -5.03 0.83 -30.52
C VAL A 425 -5.75 0.39 -31.79
N ASN A 426 -6.59 -0.65 -31.73
CA ASN A 426 -7.36 -1.10 -32.90
C ASN A 426 -8.33 -0.01 -33.39
N PHE A 427 -8.92 0.76 -32.48
CA PHE A 427 -9.75 1.91 -32.84
C PHE A 427 -8.92 2.98 -33.58
N ILE A 428 -7.76 3.37 -33.06
CA ILE A 428 -6.91 4.40 -33.67
C ILE A 428 -6.43 3.98 -35.07
N ILE A 429 -5.96 2.74 -35.24
CA ILE A 429 -5.38 2.27 -36.51
C ILE A 429 -6.43 1.92 -37.57
N SER A 430 -7.71 1.85 -37.21
CA SER A 430 -8.79 1.61 -38.16
C SER A 430 -8.92 2.76 -39.14
N ASP A 431 -9.15 2.45 -40.42
CA ASP A 431 -9.43 3.46 -41.44
C ASP A 431 -10.81 4.11 -41.25
N ALA A 432 -11.69 3.51 -40.46
CA ALA A 432 -13.00 4.07 -40.12
C ALA A 432 -12.92 5.26 -39.16
N HIS A 433 -11.77 5.47 -38.50
CA HIS A 433 -11.59 6.50 -37.48
C HIS A 433 -10.49 7.47 -37.90
N GLU A 434 -10.89 8.73 -38.06
CA GLU A 434 -10.00 9.80 -38.51
C GLU A 434 -9.32 10.49 -37.33
N ALA A 435 -8.08 10.91 -37.54
CA ALA A 435 -7.37 11.80 -36.65
C ALA A 435 -7.76 13.26 -36.98
N PRO A 436 -7.64 14.22 -36.04
CA PRO A 436 -7.11 14.08 -34.68
C PRO A 436 -8.05 13.40 -33.69
N PHE A 437 -7.46 12.74 -32.69
CA PHE A 437 -8.13 12.01 -31.63
C PHE A 437 -8.12 12.81 -30.33
N GLN A 438 -9.21 12.73 -29.57
CA GLN A 438 -9.31 13.18 -28.19
C GLN A 438 -9.37 11.96 -27.25
N ILE A 439 -8.67 11.99 -26.12
CA ILE A 439 -8.77 11.00 -25.05
C ILE A 439 -9.13 11.68 -23.73
N HIS A 440 -10.13 11.16 -23.03
CA HIS A 440 -10.58 11.74 -21.77
C HIS A 440 -11.10 10.70 -20.79
N CYS A 441 -11.31 11.15 -19.56
CA CYS A 441 -12.12 10.45 -18.57
C CYS A 441 -13.07 11.47 -17.94
N ALA A 442 -13.44 11.33 -16.67
CA ALA A 442 -14.29 12.32 -16.01
C ALA A 442 -13.56 13.66 -15.82
N ILE A 443 -12.34 13.63 -15.26
CA ILE A 443 -11.56 14.83 -14.93
C ILE A 443 -10.35 14.99 -15.88
N GLY A 444 -10.03 13.96 -16.68
CA GLY A 444 -8.84 13.96 -17.53
C GLY A 444 -7.53 13.69 -16.79
N THR A 445 -7.58 13.18 -15.55
CA THR A 445 -6.42 13.05 -14.66
C THR A 445 -5.82 11.64 -14.68
N ASP A 446 -6.50 10.65 -14.07
CA ASP A 446 -5.96 9.31 -13.81
C ASP A 446 -5.83 8.44 -15.06
N ARG A 447 -6.97 7.93 -15.51
CA ARG A 447 -7.06 7.01 -16.65
C ARG A 447 -6.50 7.71 -17.89
N THR A 448 -6.93 8.96 -18.10
CA THR A 448 -6.40 9.79 -19.20
C THR A 448 -4.91 9.97 -19.09
N GLY A 449 -4.35 10.28 -17.91
CA GLY A 449 -2.91 10.45 -17.73
C GLY A 449 -2.12 9.19 -18.04
N VAL A 450 -2.56 8.03 -17.51
CA VAL A 450 -1.90 6.73 -17.74
C VAL A 450 -1.96 6.33 -19.21
N PHE A 451 -3.15 6.36 -19.83
CA PHE A 451 -3.29 5.98 -21.24
C PHE A 451 -2.61 6.98 -22.18
N SER A 452 -2.59 8.28 -21.86
CA SER A 452 -1.84 9.28 -22.63
C SER A 452 -0.34 9.02 -22.56
N ALA A 453 0.20 8.78 -21.36
CA ALA A 453 1.61 8.45 -21.18
C ALA A 453 1.99 7.16 -21.92
N LEU A 454 1.15 6.13 -21.84
CA LEU A 454 1.37 4.87 -22.55
C LEU A 454 1.37 5.06 -24.07
N LEU A 455 0.36 5.74 -24.64
CA LEU A 455 0.25 5.96 -26.07
C LEU A 455 1.36 6.87 -26.60
N GLY A 456 1.70 7.93 -25.86
CA GLY A 456 2.82 8.81 -26.17
C GLY A 456 4.16 8.06 -26.18
N ALA A 457 4.40 7.23 -25.16
CA ALA A 457 5.61 6.41 -25.08
C ALA A 457 5.67 5.34 -26.20
N LEU A 458 4.54 4.71 -26.54
CA LEU A 458 4.44 3.82 -27.71
C LEU A 458 4.76 4.54 -29.02
N CYS A 459 4.52 5.85 -29.11
CA CYS A 459 4.83 6.68 -30.28
C CYS A 459 6.24 7.29 -30.26
N GLY A 460 6.98 7.17 -29.15
CA GLY A 460 8.39 7.56 -29.05
C GLY A 460 8.70 8.61 -27.99
N ALA A 461 7.71 9.05 -27.19
CA ALA A 461 7.99 9.93 -26.06
C ALA A 461 8.88 9.25 -25.02
N THR A 462 9.84 10.00 -24.50
CA THR A 462 10.72 9.60 -23.41
C THR A 462 9.95 9.53 -22.08
N TRP A 463 10.54 8.86 -21.08
CA TRP A 463 10.02 8.87 -19.71
C TRP A 463 9.86 10.30 -19.18
N GLU A 464 10.84 11.18 -19.42
CA GLU A 464 10.80 12.56 -18.96
C GLU A 464 9.62 13.33 -19.58
N GLU A 465 9.39 13.20 -20.89
CA GLU A 465 8.29 13.87 -21.57
C GLU A 465 6.92 13.41 -21.04
N VAL A 466 6.68 12.10 -20.92
CA VAL A 466 5.37 11.59 -20.48
C VAL A 466 5.12 11.85 -18.99
N SER A 467 6.17 11.80 -18.16
CA SER A 467 6.06 12.05 -16.73
C SER A 467 5.87 13.53 -16.41
N ASN A 468 6.49 14.42 -17.18
CA ASN A 468 6.25 15.86 -17.10
C ASN A 468 4.84 16.22 -17.57
N ASP A 469 4.35 15.65 -18.69
CA ASP A 469 2.97 15.85 -19.13
C ASP A 469 1.94 15.39 -18.11
N TYR A 470 2.20 14.23 -17.48
CA TYR A 470 1.35 13.69 -16.44
C TYR A 470 1.24 14.66 -15.25
N GLN A 471 2.36 15.19 -14.76
CA GLN A 471 2.40 16.16 -13.67
C GLN A 471 1.79 17.53 -14.01
N LYS A 472 1.81 17.98 -15.28
CA LYS A 472 1.16 19.24 -15.70
C LYS A 472 -0.32 19.30 -15.31
N THR A 473 -0.98 18.14 -15.21
CA THR A 473 -2.35 18.00 -14.71
C THR A 473 -2.58 18.71 -13.36
N ASN A 474 -1.58 18.75 -12.48
CA ASN A 474 -1.67 19.37 -11.16
C ASN A 474 -1.93 20.87 -11.21
N ARG A 475 -1.62 21.52 -12.33
CA ARG A 475 -1.83 22.95 -12.53
C ARG A 475 -3.31 23.34 -12.65
N MET A 476 -4.20 22.37 -12.90
CA MET A 476 -5.64 22.60 -12.76
C MET A 476 -6.00 23.07 -11.34
N CYS A 477 -5.22 22.71 -10.32
CA CYS A 477 -5.41 23.11 -8.92
C CYS A 477 -6.87 22.92 -8.47
N ILE A 478 -7.35 21.68 -8.51
CA ILE A 478 -8.71 21.28 -8.12
C ILE A 478 -8.69 20.23 -6.99
N LYS A 479 -7.68 20.31 -6.12
CA LYS A 479 -7.42 19.31 -5.06
C LYS A 479 -7.21 17.87 -5.54
N GLU A 480 -6.73 17.75 -6.77
CA GLU A 480 -6.27 16.52 -7.39
C GLU A 480 -4.76 16.61 -7.61
N TYR A 481 -4.04 15.54 -7.31
CA TYR A 481 -2.58 15.49 -7.45
C TYR A 481 -2.12 14.23 -8.16
N ARG A 482 -1.14 14.38 -9.04
CA ARG A 482 -0.58 13.34 -9.89
C ARG A 482 0.93 13.33 -9.72
N SER A 483 1.39 12.45 -8.83
CA SER A 483 2.80 12.24 -8.55
C SER A 483 3.50 11.47 -9.67
N LYS A 484 4.73 11.87 -10.02
CA LYS A 484 5.59 11.10 -10.94
C LYS A 484 5.82 9.67 -10.44
N ALA A 485 5.90 9.48 -9.12
CA ALA A 485 6.06 8.15 -8.52
C ALA A 485 4.89 7.22 -8.85
N LEU A 486 3.66 7.74 -8.89
CA LEU A 486 2.46 6.96 -9.23
C LEU A 486 2.50 6.48 -10.70
N LEU A 487 2.88 7.35 -11.64
CA LEU A 487 3.08 6.94 -13.03
C LEU A 487 4.28 5.99 -13.19
N ALA A 488 5.35 6.22 -12.43
CA ALA A 488 6.52 5.37 -12.45
C ALA A 488 6.19 3.94 -12.02
N GLN A 489 5.39 3.81 -10.95
CA GLN A 489 4.88 2.53 -10.47
C GLN A 489 4.07 1.80 -11.54
N PHE A 490 3.23 2.51 -12.31
CA PHE A 490 2.51 1.91 -13.42
C PHE A 490 3.47 1.29 -14.45
N PHE A 491 4.46 2.04 -14.95
CA PHE A 491 5.41 1.53 -15.94
C PHE A 491 6.30 0.42 -15.39
N GLN A 492 6.78 0.56 -14.15
CA GLN A 492 7.58 -0.46 -13.47
C GLN A 492 6.82 -1.78 -13.33
N ARG A 493 5.54 -1.72 -12.94
CA ARG A 493 4.67 -2.90 -12.86
C ARG A 493 4.38 -3.47 -14.24
N LEU A 494 4.07 -2.65 -15.24
CA LEU A 494 3.79 -3.09 -16.61
C LEU A 494 5.00 -3.83 -17.21
N LEU A 495 6.17 -3.19 -17.18
CA LEU A 495 7.40 -3.65 -17.80
C LEU A 495 8.17 -4.66 -16.93
N ASN A 496 7.79 -4.83 -15.66
CA ASN A 496 8.48 -5.65 -14.67
C ASN A 496 9.96 -5.22 -14.49
N ILE A 497 10.17 -3.94 -14.23
CA ILE A 497 11.48 -3.31 -14.00
C ILE A 497 11.48 -2.59 -12.64
N ASN A 498 12.67 -2.38 -12.08
CA ASN A 498 12.80 -1.78 -10.75
C ASN A 498 12.67 -0.25 -10.76
N ASP A 499 13.15 0.40 -11.82
CA ASP A 499 13.31 1.86 -11.87
C ASP A 499 13.15 2.36 -13.31
N ILE A 500 12.02 3.00 -13.59
CA ILE A 500 11.73 3.53 -14.93
C ILE A 500 12.62 4.73 -15.29
N THR A 501 13.17 5.43 -14.31
CA THR A 501 13.97 6.64 -14.55
C THR A 501 15.32 6.34 -15.22
N LYS A 502 15.73 5.07 -15.21
CA LYS A 502 16.97 4.57 -15.83
C LYS A 502 16.76 3.93 -17.20
N VAL A 503 15.58 4.10 -17.79
CA VAL A 503 15.24 3.54 -19.10
C VAL A 503 15.51 4.55 -20.21
N ASP A 504 16.53 4.27 -21.02
CA ASP A 504 16.90 5.13 -22.17
C ASP A 504 15.95 4.97 -23.36
N HIS A 505 15.39 3.77 -23.58
CA HIS A 505 14.60 3.42 -24.76
C HIS A 505 13.21 2.88 -24.38
N LEU A 506 12.38 3.75 -23.80
CA LEU A 506 11.04 3.39 -23.31
C LEU A 506 10.13 2.80 -24.41
N GLN A 507 10.16 3.36 -25.63
CA GLN A 507 9.39 2.84 -26.76
C GLN A 507 9.74 1.38 -27.06
N GLU A 508 11.03 1.05 -27.12
CA GLU A 508 11.49 -0.30 -27.42
C GLU A 508 11.05 -1.30 -26.35
N LEU A 509 11.18 -0.94 -25.06
CA LEU A 509 10.73 -1.80 -23.97
C LEU A 509 9.22 -2.07 -24.04
N LEU A 510 8.42 -1.04 -24.33
CA LEU A 510 6.97 -1.21 -24.48
C LEU A 510 6.62 -2.06 -25.71
N TRP A 511 7.29 -1.83 -26.84
CA TRP A 511 7.06 -2.62 -28.04
C TRP A 511 7.41 -4.09 -27.80
N ASN A 512 8.55 -4.36 -27.17
CA ASN A 512 8.94 -5.71 -26.79
C ASN A 512 7.90 -6.33 -25.83
N HIS A 513 7.45 -5.58 -24.82
CA HIS A 513 6.42 -6.04 -23.90
C HIS A 513 5.15 -6.47 -24.65
N PHE A 514 4.56 -5.62 -25.50
CA PHE A 514 3.29 -5.94 -26.15
C PHE A 514 3.38 -6.94 -27.31
N THR A 515 4.56 -7.13 -27.89
CA THR A 515 4.77 -8.04 -29.03
C THR A 515 5.36 -9.40 -28.64
N THR A 516 5.91 -9.53 -27.42
CA THR A 516 6.59 -10.78 -26.99
C THR A 516 6.21 -11.26 -25.58
N ILE A 517 5.63 -10.42 -24.72
CA ILE A 517 5.32 -10.77 -23.32
C ILE A 517 3.81 -10.76 -23.07
N ALA A 518 3.15 -9.65 -23.41
CA ALA A 518 1.72 -9.49 -23.17
C ALA A 518 0.92 -10.38 -24.12
N THR A 519 0.07 -11.25 -23.57
CA THR A 519 -0.78 -12.15 -24.34
C THR A 519 -2.24 -12.04 -23.93
N LEU A 520 -3.14 -12.09 -24.92
CA LEU A 520 -4.58 -12.28 -24.75
C LEU A 520 -5.00 -13.53 -25.51
N ASN A 521 -5.72 -14.44 -24.85
CA ASN A 521 -6.19 -15.70 -25.45
C ASN A 521 -5.08 -16.49 -26.16
N GLY A 522 -3.88 -16.53 -25.56
CA GLY A 522 -2.71 -17.24 -26.09
C GLY A 522 -2.02 -16.57 -27.29
N LYS A 523 -2.40 -15.34 -27.66
CA LYS A 523 -1.77 -14.56 -28.73
C LYS A 523 -1.16 -13.27 -28.18
N PHE A 524 -0.04 -12.83 -28.74
CA PHE A 524 0.51 -11.52 -28.39
C PHE A 524 -0.49 -10.40 -28.68
N VAL A 525 -0.52 -9.40 -27.81
CA VAL A 525 -1.49 -8.30 -27.88
C VAL A 525 -1.37 -7.55 -29.21
N PHE A 526 -0.12 -7.31 -29.67
CA PHE A 526 0.16 -6.62 -30.92
C PHE A 526 1.26 -7.30 -31.75
N THR A 527 1.31 -6.93 -33.03
CA THR A 527 2.49 -7.12 -33.90
C THR A 527 3.27 -5.81 -33.96
N LYS A 528 4.56 -5.88 -34.33
CA LYS A 528 5.37 -4.67 -34.55
C LYS A 528 4.77 -3.77 -35.63
N GLU A 529 4.24 -4.37 -36.70
CA GLU A 529 3.53 -3.66 -37.78
C GLU A 529 2.35 -2.83 -37.26
N LYS A 530 1.51 -3.38 -36.36
CA LYS A 530 0.42 -2.62 -35.77
C LYS A 530 0.90 -1.41 -34.96
N LEU A 531 2.01 -1.54 -34.23
CA LEU A 531 2.59 -0.44 -33.46
C LEU A 531 3.21 0.64 -34.36
N GLU A 532 3.80 0.26 -35.51
CA GLU A 532 4.23 1.21 -36.53
C GLU A 532 3.05 1.96 -37.15
N VAL A 533 1.95 1.27 -37.49
CA VAL A 533 0.74 1.91 -38.00
C VAL A 533 0.15 2.88 -36.97
N LEU A 534 0.11 2.50 -35.68
CA LEU A 534 -0.29 3.39 -34.59
C LEU A 534 0.56 4.66 -34.55
N LYS A 535 1.89 4.50 -34.51
CA LYS A 535 2.85 5.60 -34.47
C LYS A 535 2.68 6.54 -35.67
N ASN A 536 2.48 5.98 -36.87
CA ASN A 536 2.28 6.75 -38.10
C ASN A 536 0.92 7.46 -38.15
N LYS A 537 -0.15 6.84 -37.64
CA LYS A 537 -1.47 7.46 -37.59
C LYS A 537 -1.49 8.66 -36.64
N LEU A 538 -0.75 8.59 -35.54
CA LEU A 538 -0.69 9.64 -34.51
C LEU A 538 0.37 10.73 -34.76
N ASN A 539 1.31 10.53 -35.69
CA ASN A 539 2.30 11.51 -36.14
C ASN A 539 2.01 12.09 -37.52
#